data_AF-A0A937HEE8-F1
#
_entry.id   AF-A0A937HEE8-F1
#
_cell.length_a   1.000
_cell.length_b   1.000
_cell.length_c   1.000
_cell.angle_alpha   90.00
_cell.angle_beta   90.00
_cell.angle_gamma   90.00
#
_symmetry.space_group_name_H-M   'P 1'
#
loop_
_entity.id
_entity.type
_entity.pdbx_description
1 polymer ?
#
loop_
_entity_poly.entity_id
_entity_poly.type
_entity_poly.pdbx_seq_one_letter_code
_entity_poly.pdbx_strand_id
1 'polypeptide(L)'
;PSPIKGGRAAAEAALAAVDPVGYGHSRNYLDGAVTRLSPYIRHGIVSLNELRNLALERGDPKAIEKFIQELGWRDFWQRIYAQNPDWLWHDIEPYKTGFDASDYADTLPADIAAGETDSAAINHFIAVLKSTGYLHNHARMYLAAYIVHWRRVKWQAGAVFFLRHLLDGDAASNNLSFQWVASTFANKPYFFNLENLQKFAGMEAPCDYHNNKCFGGSYDDLALKLFPNSEAA
;
A
#
# COMPACT_ATOMS: atom_id res chain seq x y z
N PRO A 1 -12.38 8.10 -17.05
CA PRO A 1 -13.03 6.88 -16.50
C PRO A 1 -11.95 5.81 -16.29
N SER A 2 -12.06 4.98 -15.24
CA SER A 2 -11.07 3.92 -14.98
C SER A 2 -11.03 2.89 -16.14
N PRO A 3 -9.84 2.34 -16.48
CA PRO A 3 -9.73 1.24 -17.43
C PRO A 3 -10.20 -0.10 -16.85
N ILE A 4 -10.39 -0.21 -15.52
CA ILE A 4 -10.87 -1.43 -14.86
C ILE A 4 -12.37 -1.54 -15.09
N LYS A 5 -12.78 -2.58 -15.82
CA LYS A 5 -14.20 -2.86 -16.09
C LYS A 5 -14.83 -3.59 -14.90
N GLY A 6 -15.99 -3.13 -14.45
CA GLY A 6 -16.78 -3.82 -13.43
C GLY A 6 -17.56 -5.03 -14.00
N GLY A 7 -18.19 -5.77 -13.09
CA GLY A 7 -19.10 -6.87 -13.42
C GLY A 7 -18.46 -8.25 -13.43
N ARG A 8 -19.33 -9.29 -13.38
CA ARG A 8 -18.91 -10.70 -13.24
C ARG A 8 -18.04 -11.19 -14.39
N ALA A 9 -18.39 -10.86 -15.64
CA ALA A 9 -17.60 -11.30 -16.80
C ALA A 9 -16.15 -10.79 -16.78
N ALA A 10 -15.94 -9.53 -16.37
CA ALA A 10 -14.59 -8.98 -16.22
C ALA A 10 -13.83 -9.64 -15.06
N ALA A 11 -14.53 -9.95 -13.97
CA ALA A 11 -13.95 -10.68 -12.84
C ALA A 11 -13.53 -12.11 -13.20
N GLU A 12 -14.32 -12.82 -14.01
CA GLU A 12 -14.01 -14.17 -14.50
C GLU A 12 -12.79 -14.18 -15.42
N ALA A 13 -12.67 -13.19 -16.30
CA ALA A 13 -11.47 -13.03 -17.12
C ALA A 13 -10.22 -12.80 -16.25
N ALA A 14 -10.33 -11.96 -15.20
CA ALA A 14 -9.25 -11.74 -14.25
C ALA A 14 -8.92 -13.00 -13.43
N LEU A 15 -9.93 -13.75 -12.97
CA LEU A 15 -9.75 -15.04 -12.29
C LEU A 15 -9.04 -16.06 -13.18
N ALA A 16 -9.42 -16.15 -14.45
CA ALA A 16 -8.80 -17.07 -15.41
C ALA A 16 -7.29 -16.82 -15.54
N ALA A 17 -6.86 -15.56 -15.47
CA ALA A 17 -5.47 -15.14 -15.59
C ALA A 17 -4.63 -15.26 -14.30
N VAL A 18 -5.21 -15.69 -13.17
CA VAL A 18 -4.48 -15.79 -11.89
C VAL A 18 -3.37 -16.84 -11.96
N ASP A 19 -2.13 -16.41 -11.75
CA ASP A 19 -0.98 -17.29 -11.54
C ASP A 19 -0.52 -17.23 -10.07
N PRO A 20 -1.01 -18.14 -9.20
CA PRO A 20 -0.68 -18.09 -7.78
C PRO A 20 0.76 -18.49 -7.47
N VAL A 21 1.42 -19.25 -8.35
CA VAL A 21 2.83 -19.66 -8.18
C VAL A 21 3.75 -18.51 -8.59
N GLY A 22 3.53 -17.92 -9.76
CA GLY A 22 4.28 -16.73 -10.21
C GLY A 22 4.10 -15.54 -9.27
N TYR A 23 2.92 -15.40 -8.67
CA TYR A 23 2.65 -14.39 -7.63
C TYR A 23 3.66 -14.48 -6.47
N GLY A 24 3.89 -15.67 -5.93
CA GLY A 24 4.82 -15.87 -4.81
C GLY A 24 6.25 -15.39 -5.11
N HIS A 25 6.70 -15.54 -6.36
CA HIS A 25 8.05 -15.16 -6.78
C HIS A 25 8.21 -13.66 -7.07
N SER A 26 7.16 -12.99 -7.54
CA SER A 26 7.29 -11.67 -8.18
C SER A 26 6.39 -10.57 -7.62
N ARG A 27 5.45 -10.86 -6.70
CA ARG A 27 4.45 -9.89 -6.17
C ARG A 27 5.00 -8.58 -5.60
N ASN A 28 6.29 -8.49 -5.31
CA ASN A 28 6.91 -7.27 -4.78
C ASN A 28 7.35 -6.33 -5.90
N TYR A 29 7.59 -6.83 -7.11
CA TYR A 29 7.96 -6.01 -8.26
C TYR A 29 6.71 -5.43 -8.91
N LEU A 30 6.74 -4.16 -9.32
CA LEU A 30 5.57 -3.47 -9.88
C LEU A 30 5.09 -4.08 -11.21
N ASP A 31 5.99 -4.72 -11.95
CA ASP A 31 5.75 -5.50 -13.18
C ASP A 31 5.52 -7.00 -12.90
N GLY A 32 5.54 -7.40 -11.64
CA GLY A 32 5.36 -8.79 -11.22
C GLY A 32 3.93 -9.30 -11.34
N ALA A 33 3.77 -10.60 -11.16
CA ALA A 33 2.47 -11.25 -11.18
C ALA A 33 1.62 -10.79 -9.99
N VAL A 34 0.50 -10.14 -10.29
CA VAL A 34 -0.56 -9.75 -9.34
C VAL A 34 -1.93 -10.00 -9.94
N THR A 35 -2.93 -10.25 -9.10
CA THR A 35 -4.27 -10.67 -9.57
C THR A 35 -5.11 -9.52 -10.09
N ARG A 36 -4.89 -8.29 -9.58
CA ARG A 36 -5.77 -7.13 -9.77
C ARG A 36 -7.24 -7.42 -9.40
N LEU A 37 -7.48 -8.42 -8.54
CA LEU A 37 -8.83 -8.86 -8.16
C LEU A 37 -9.44 -8.06 -7.00
N SER A 38 -8.66 -7.23 -6.31
CA SER A 38 -9.10 -6.52 -5.11
C SER A 38 -10.37 -5.66 -5.30
N PRO A 39 -10.64 -4.98 -6.44
CA PRO A 39 -11.91 -4.28 -6.63
C PRO A 39 -13.10 -5.24 -6.70
N TYR A 40 -12.96 -6.37 -7.40
CA TYR A 40 -14.03 -7.36 -7.50
C TYR A 40 -14.34 -8.02 -6.14
N ILE A 41 -13.31 -8.24 -5.33
CA ILE A 41 -13.47 -8.73 -3.96
C ILE A 41 -14.12 -7.66 -3.07
N ARG A 42 -13.74 -6.38 -3.21
CA ARG A 42 -14.33 -5.26 -2.45
C ARG A 42 -15.83 -5.15 -2.68
N HIS A 43 -16.27 -5.38 -3.92
CA HIS A 43 -17.66 -5.24 -4.35
C HIS A 43 -18.44 -6.57 -4.34
N GLY A 44 -17.87 -7.64 -3.77
CA GLY A 44 -18.56 -8.92 -3.60
C GLY A 44 -18.82 -9.72 -4.88
N ILE A 45 -18.17 -9.37 -5.99
CA ILE A 45 -18.28 -10.07 -7.28
C ILE A 45 -17.51 -11.40 -7.25
N VAL A 46 -16.41 -11.43 -6.49
CA VAL A 46 -15.55 -12.59 -6.26
C VAL A 46 -15.35 -12.73 -4.76
N SER A 47 -15.48 -13.95 -4.24
CA SER A 47 -15.21 -14.22 -2.81
C SER A 47 -13.76 -14.64 -2.56
N LEU A 48 -13.28 -14.45 -1.32
CA LEU A 48 -11.96 -14.98 -0.92
C LEU A 48 -11.89 -16.51 -1.03
N ASN A 49 -12.99 -17.21 -0.73
CA ASN A 49 -13.05 -18.67 -0.84
C ASN A 49 -12.96 -19.14 -2.30
N GLU A 50 -13.61 -18.43 -3.22
CA GLU A 50 -13.52 -18.70 -4.66
C GLU A 50 -12.07 -18.59 -5.14
N LEU A 51 -11.38 -17.49 -4.77
CA LEU A 51 -9.99 -17.27 -5.15
C LEU A 51 -9.02 -18.27 -4.48
N ARG A 52 -9.27 -18.63 -3.22
CA ARG A 52 -8.50 -19.65 -2.49
C ARG A 52 -8.64 -21.02 -3.17
N ASN A 53 -9.86 -21.45 -3.46
CA ASN A 53 -10.12 -22.75 -4.09
C ASN A 53 -9.48 -22.82 -5.47
N LEU A 54 -9.62 -21.75 -6.27
CA LEU A 54 -8.94 -21.63 -7.57
C LEU A 54 -7.41 -21.77 -7.43
N ALA A 55 -6.81 -21.13 -6.43
CA ALA A 55 -5.37 -21.21 -6.24
C ALA A 55 -4.91 -22.63 -5.85
N LEU A 56 -5.68 -23.32 -4.99
CA LEU A 56 -5.42 -24.71 -4.58
C LEU A 56 -5.55 -25.71 -5.73
N GLU A 57 -6.39 -25.41 -6.73
CA GLU A 57 -6.50 -26.22 -7.95
C GLU A 57 -5.30 -26.00 -8.91
N ARG A 58 -4.58 -24.88 -8.79
CA ARG A 58 -3.54 -24.44 -9.73
C ARG A 58 -2.11 -24.63 -9.24
N GLY A 59 -1.90 -24.94 -7.97
CA GLY A 59 -0.56 -25.10 -7.42
C GLY A 59 -0.52 -25.86 -6.11
N ASP A 60 0.64 -26.44 -5.82
CA ASP A 60 0.90 -27.07 -4.53
C ASP A 60 0.77 -26.06 -3.39
N PRO A 61 0.14 -26.42 -2.25
CA PRO A 61 -0.05 -25.51 -1.12
C PRO A 61 1.21 -24.77 -0.65
N LYS A 62 2.39 -25.41 -0.74
CA LYS A 62 3.66 -24.78 -0.39
C LYS A 62 4.09 -23.72 -1.41
N ALA A 63 3.89 -24.00 -2.70
CA ALA A 63 4.24 -23.08 -3.78
C ALA A 63 3.36 -21.82 -3.80
N ILE A 64 2.10 -21.94 -3.36
CA ILE A 64 1.13 -20.84 -3.33
C ILE A 64 0.98 -20.19 -1.95
N GLU A 65 1.80 -20.57 -0.96
CA GLU A 65 1.66 -20.12 0.43
C GLU A 65 1.54 -18.60 0.54
N LYS A 66 2.40 -17.87 -0.18
CA LYS A 66 2.38 -16.40 -0.22
C LYS A 66 1.10 -15.84 -0.78
N PHE A 67 0.52 -16.47 -1.80
CA PHE A 67 -0.77 -16.06 -2.34
C PHE A 67 -1.88 -16.22 -1.28
N ILE A 68 -1.91 -17.35 -0.59
CA ILE A 68 -2.90 -17.64 0.46
C ILE A 68 -2.74 -16.70 1.65
N GLN A 69 -1.51 -16.38 2.06
CA GLN A 69 -1.21 -15.42 3.13
C GLN A 69 -1.84 -14.04 2.85
N GLU A 70 -1.85 -13.59 1.61
CA GLU A 70 -2.40 -12.29 1.22
C GLU A 70 -3.94 -12.27 1.26
N LEU A 71 -4.58 -13.39 0.95
CA LEU A 71 -6.02 -13.55 1.21
C LEU A 71 -6.29 -13.55 2.72
N GLY A 72 -5.41 -14.17 3.50
CA GLY A 72 -5.44 -14.18 4.96
C GLY A 72 -5.31 -12.79 5.55
N TRP A 73 -4.43 -11.94 5.04
CA TRP A 73 -4.29 -10.53 5.47
C TRP A 73 -5.60 -9.76 5.31
N ARG A 74 -6.27 -9.93 4.16
CA ARG A 74 -7.57 -9.28 3.95
C ARG A 74 -8.63 -9.80 4.93
N ASP A 75 -8.69 -11.09 5.22
CA ASP A 75 -9.63 -11.65 6.20
C ASP A 75 -9.30 -11.16 7.62
N PHE A 76 -8.01 -11.13 7.97
CA PHE A 76 -7.52 -10.63 9.25
C PHE A 76 -7.94 -9.17 9.48
N TRP A 77 -7.73 -8.27 8.51
CA TRP A 77 -8.14 -6.87 8.65
C TRP A 77 -9.63 -6.69 8.87
N GLN A 78 -10.47 -7.45 8.16
CA GLN A 78 -11.91 -7.40 8.37
C GLN A 78 -12.30 -7.86 9.77
N ARG A 79 -11.66 -8.92 10.29
CA ARG A 79 -11.94 -9.43 11.64
C ARG A 79 -11.48 -8.48 12.73
N ILE A 80 -10.28 -7.90 12.60
CA ILE A 80 -9.75 -6.90 13.54
C ILE A 80 -10.70 -5.70 13.58
N TYR A 81 -11.11 -5.21 12.42
CA TYR A 81 -12.08 -4.12 12.33
C TYR A 81 -13.43 -4.48 12.99
N ALA A 82 -13.99 -5.66 12.68
CA ALA A 82 -15.27 -6.07 13.24
C ALA A 82 -15.26 -6.14 14.78
N GLN A 83 -14.11 -6.44 15.38
CA GLN A 83 -13.94 -6.49 16.84
C GLN A 83 -13.60 -5.12 17.45
N ASN A 84 -12.98 -4.22 16.69
CA ASN A 84 -12.47 -2.94 17.18
C ASN A 84 -12.82 -1.80 16.20
N PRO A 85 -14.11 -1.47 16.02
CA PRO A 85 -14.53 -0.48 15.03
C PRO A 85 -13.95 0.92 15.29
N ASP A 86 -13.73 1.27 16.56
CA ASP A 86 -13.20 2.57 16.97
C ASP A 86 -11.75 2.81 16.52
N TRP A 87 -11.01 1.75 16.18
CA TRP A 87 -9.61 1.86 15.73
C TRP A 87 -9.46 2.41 14.31
N LEU A 88 -10.53 2.45 13.51
CA LEU A 88 -10.41 2.79 12.09
C LEU A 88 -9.87 4.19 11.83
N TRP A 89 -10.12 5.15 12.71
CA TRP A 89 -9.77 6.56 12.49
C TRP A 89 -8.97 7.17 13.63
N HIS A 90 -8.61 6.34 14.62
CA HIS A 90 -7.85 6.74 15.80
C HIS A 90 -6.55 5.95 15.85
N ASP A 91 -5.50 6.60 16.34
CA ASP A 91 -4.21 5.96 16.57
C ASP A 91 -4.40 4.85 17.62
N ILE A 92 -4.09 3.60 17.27
CA ILE A 92 -4.16 2.47 18.22
C ILE A 92 -3.06 2.60 19.28
N GLU A 93 -1.88 3.04 18.85
CA GLU A 93 -0.72 3.33 19.68
C GLU A 93 -0.07 4.66 19.24
N PRO A 94 0.71 5.32 20.10
CA PRO A 94 1.55 6.45 19.70
C PRO A 94 2.52 6.09 18.56
N TYR A 95 2.90 7.11 17.78
CA TYR A 95 3.90 6.98 16.73
C TYR A 95 5.26 6.59 17.32
N LYS A 96 5.92 5.60 16.71
CA LYS A 96 7.27 5.13 17.12
C LYS A 96 8.35 5.81 16.29
N THR A 97 8.16 7.11 16.05
CA THR A 97 9.00 7.96 15.18
C THR A 97 9.84 8.98 15.97
N GLY A 98 9.63 9.07 17.29
CA GLY A 98 10.16 10.16 18.12
C GLY A 98 9.43 11.50 17.93
N PHE A 99 8.25 11.47 17.33
CA PHE A 99 7.37 12.64 17.14
C PHE A 99 6.02 12.32 17.74
N ASP A 100 5.35 13.34 18.26
CA ASP A 100 3.99 13.23 18.75
C ASP A 100 3.00 13.44 17.61
N ALA A 101 1.75 12.99 17.78
CA ALA A 101 0.71 13.17 16.76
C ALA A 101 0.47 14.65 16.41
N SER A 102 0.75 15.58 17.32
CA SER A 102 0.67 17.03 17.09
C SER A 102 1.73 17.58 16.14
N ASP A 103 2.83 16.85 15.91
CA ASP A 103 3.89 17.23 14.97
C ASP A 103 3.51 16.92 13.51
N TYR A 104 2.39 16.23 13.30
CA TYR A 104 1.88 15.85 11.99
C TYR A 104 0.69 16.72 11.59
N ALA A 105 0.71 17.22 10.36
CA ALA A 105 -0.38 17.99 9.78
C ALA A 105 -1.65 17.16 9.60
N ASP A 106 -2.80 17.72 9.95
CA ASP A 106 -4.12 17.09 9.81
C ASP A 106 -4.64 17.01 8.37
N THR A 107 -4.09 17.84 7.47
CA THR A 107 -4.59 17.98 6.10
C THR A 107 -3.52 17.58 5.09
N LEU A 108 -3.95 16.90 4.02
CA LEU A 108 -3.06 16.55 2.93
C LEU A 108 -2.60 17.83 2.18
N PRO A 109 -1.29 18.06 2.01
CA PRO A 109 -0.76 19.16 1.22
C PRO A 109 -1.26 19.16 -0.24
N ALA A 110 -1.47 20.35 -0.79
CA ALA A 110 -2.06 20.53 -2.12
C ALA A 110 -1.20 19.94 -3.25
N ASP A 111 0.12 20.01 -3.14
CA ASP A 111 1.07 19.45 -4.11
C ASP A 111 0.98 17.91 -4.16
N ILE A 112 0.79 17.25 -3.02
CA ILE A 112 0.53 15.80 -2.98
C ILE A 112 -0.82 15.49 -3.61
N ALA A 113 -1.87 16.25 -3.28
CA ALA A 113 -3.19 16.04 -3.88
C ALA A 113 -3.18 16.25 -5.42
N ALA A 114 -2.36 17.19 -5.90
CA ALA A 114 -2.16 17.47 -7.32
C ALA A 114 -1.33 16.40 -8.02
N GLY A 115 -0.33 15.82 -7.34
CA GLY A 115 0.70 14.97 -7.95
C GLY A 115 1.87 15.79 -8.50
N GLU A 116 2.23 16.87 -7.80
CA GLU A 116 3.23 17.87 -8.18
C GLU A 116 4.29 18.03 -7.07
N THR A 117 4.63 16.94 -6.41
CA THR A 117 5.67 16.87 -5.37
C THR A 117 7.08 16.94 -5.97
N ASP A 118 8.09 17.00 -5.10
CA ASP A 118 9.50 16.95 -5.48
C ASP A 118 10.00 15.57 -5.94
N SER A 119 9.18 14.52 -5.82
CA SER A 119 9.50 13.17 -6.27
C SER A 119 8.67 12.77 -7.49
N ALA A 120 9.37 12.50 -8.60
CA ALA A 120 8.71 12.01 -9.82
C ALA A 120 8.04 10.64 -9.62
N ALA A 121 8.64 9.74 -8.82
CA ALA A 121 8.04 8.43 -8.54
C ALA A 121 6.71 8.58 -7.77
N ILE A 122 6.68 9.44 -6.75
CA ILE A 122 5.46 9.74 -5.98
C ILE A 122 4.39 10.36 -6.89
N ASN A 123 4.76 11.32 -7.73
CA ASN A 123 3.85 11.95 -8.70
C ASN A 123 3.29 10.92 -9.69
N HIS A 124 4.12 10.00 -10.17
CA HIS A 124 3.71 8.89 -11.03
C HIS A 124 2.67 8.00 -10.32
N PHE A 125 2.91 7.58 -9.07
CA PHE A 125 1.96 6.77 -8.31
C PHE A 125 0.62 7.47 -8.07
N ILE A 126 0.65 8.77 -7.78
CA ILE A 126 -0.56 9.60 -7.64
C ILE A 126 -1.32 9.68 -8.97
N ALA A 127 -0.63 9.86 -10.09
CA ALA A 127 -1.24 9.88 -11.41
C ALA A 127 -1.88 8.54 -11.78
N VAL A 128 -1.20 7.42 -11.53
CA VAL A 128 -1.75 6.06 -11.73
C VAL A 128 -2.98 5.84 -10.86
N LEU A 129 -2.92 6.20 -9.58
CA LEU A 129 -4.04 6.07 -8.65
C LEU A 129 -5.26 6.88 -9.12
N LYS A 130 -5.07 8.16 -9.48
CA LYS A 130 -6.18 9.05 -9.91
C LYS A 130 -6.77 8.65 -11.26
N SER A 131 -5.94 8.19 -12.20
CA SER A 131 -6.38 7.83 -13.56
C SER A 131 -7.03 6.45 -13.63
N THR A 132 -6.52 5.49 -12.86
CA THR A 132 -6.97 4.08 -12.93
C THR A 132 -7.85 3.65 -11.77
N GLY A 133 -7.78 4.33 -10.63
CA GLY A 133 -8.40 3.90 -9.38
C GLY A 133 -7.79 2.63 -8.79
N TYR A 134 -6.55 2.30 -9.17
CA TYR A 134 -5.78 1.19 -8.65
C TYR A 134 -4.33 1.62 -8.43
N LEU A 135 -3.71 1.04 -7.41
CA LEU A 135 -2.28 1.16 -7.18
C LEU A 135 -1.74 -0.18 -6.66
N HIS A 136 -0.57 -0.60 -7.14
CA HIS A 136 0.11 -1.80 -6.66
C HIS A 136 0.46 -1.68 -5.16
N ASN A 137 0.45 -2.79 -4.41
CA ASN A 137 0.65 -2.73 -2.95
C ASN A 137 1.97 -2.03 -2.56
N HIS A 138 3.07 -2.35 -3.25
CA HIS A 138 4.36 -1.70 -2.96
C HIS A 138 4.34 -0.19 -3.23
N ALA A 139 3.69 0.25 -4.31
CA ALA A 139 3.50 1.67 -4.60
C ALA A 139 2.58 2.37 -3.58
N ARG A 140 1.58 1.66 -3.03
CA ARG A 140 0.77 2.15 -1.89
C ARG A 140 1.65 2.39 -0.67
N MET A 141 2.51 1.44 -0.34
CA MET A 141 3.44 1.55 0.79
C MET A 141 4.40 2.74 0.63
N TYR A 142 4.94 2.95 -0.57
CA TYR A 142 5.80 4.10 -0.87
C TYR A 142 5.08 5.44 -0.73
N LEU A 143 3.90 5.57 -1.34
CA LEU A 143 3.12 6.80 -1.26
C LEU A 143 2.65 7.08 0.18
N ALA A 144 2.20 6.06 0.91
CA ALA A 144 1.81 6.20 2.31
C ALA A 144 3.00 6.62 3.19
N ALA A 145 4.17 5.98 3.02
CA ALA A 145 5.36 6.32 3.78
C ALA A 145 5.85 7.74 3.46
N TYR A 146 5.81 8.18 2.20
CA TYR A 146 6.11 9.56 1.81
C TYR A 146 5.19 10.57 2.51
N ILE A 147 3.87 10.34 2.45
CA ILE A 147 2.87 11.21 3.09
C ILE A 147 3.13 11.31 4.60
N VAL A 148 3.33 10.18 5.27
CA VAL A 148 3.49 10.17 6.73
C VAL A 148 4.85 10.69 7.14
N HIS A 149 5.94 10.10 6.65
CA HIS A 149 7.28 10.29 7.23
C HIS A 149 8.06 11.44 6.60
N TRP A 150 8.01 11.60 5.27
CA TRP A 150 8.71 12.72 4.60
C TRP A 150 7.94 14.03 4.71
N ARG A 151 6.61 13.94 4.70
CA ARG A 151 5.74 15.12 4.64
C ARG A 151 5.08 15.46 5.98
N ARG A 152 5.27 14.63 7.01
CA ARG A 152 4.71 14.82 8.36
C ARG A 152 3.22 15.09 8.32
N VAL A 153 2.50 14.21 7.64
CA VAL A 153 1.05 14.26 7.56
C VAL A 153 0.47 13.09 8.33
N LYS A 154 -0.60 13.34 9.09
CA LYS A 154 -1.32 12.28 9.80
C LYS A 154 -1.81 11.23 8.81
N TRP A 155 -1.69 9.96 9.19
CA TRP A 155 -2.01 8.85 8.30
C TRP A 155 -3.48 8.87 7.87
N GLN A 156 -4.36 9.45 8.70
CA GLN A 156 -5.78 9.65 8.45
C GLN A 156 -6.01 10.49 7.18
N ALA A 157 -5.25 11.56 6.96
CA ALA A 157 -5.38 12.40 5.77
C ALA A 157 -4.96 11.65 4.50
N GLY A 158 -3.88 10.86 4.58
CA GLY A 158 -3.46 9.96 3.50
C GLY A 158 -4.50 8.86 3.22
N ALA A 159 -5.07 8.27 4.27
CA ALA A 159 -6.10 7.25 4.17
C ALA A 159 -7.37 7.77 3.48
N VAL A 160 -7.83 8.99 3.81
CA VAL A 160 -8.94 9.66 3.13
C VAL A 160 -8.65 9.84 1.64
N PHE A 161 -7.43 10.27 1.29
CA PHE A 161 -7.04 10.42 -0.11
C PHE A 161 -7.07 9.10 -0.87
N PHE A 162 -6.56 8.02 -0.27
CA PHE A 162 -6.59 6.69 -0.88
C PHE A 162 -8.01 6.19 -1.08
N LEU A 163 -8.87 6.27 -0.05
CA LEU A 163 -10.27 5.83 -0.13
C LEU A 163 -11.08 6.60 -1.18
N ARG A 164 -10.73 7.86 -1.45
CA ARG A 164 -11.38 8.66 -2.50
C ARG A 164 -11.07 8.16 -3.91
N HIS A 165 -9.90 7.57 -4.14
CA HIS A 165 -9.42 7.21 -5.47
C HIS A 165 -9.40 5.71 -5.74
N LEU A 166 -9.22 4.87 -4.72
CA LEU A 166 -9.16 3.42 -4.88
C LEU A 166 -10.53 2.79 -5.16
N LEU A 167 -10.63 2.04 -6.24
CA LEU A 167 -11.80 1.20 -6.54
C LEU A 167 -11.95 0.04 -5.56
N ASP A 168 -10.85 -0.40 -4.96
CA ASP A 168 -10.82 -1.42 -3.90
C ASP A 168 -10.79 -0.82 -2.49
N GLY A 169 -11.09 0.48 -2.36
CA GLY A 169 -11.07 1.21 -1.09
C GLY A 169 -11.94 0.54 -0.01
N ASP A 170 -11.28 -0.10 0.94
CA ASP A 170 -11.86 -0.78 2.09
C ASP A 170 -11.25 -0.17 3.35
N ALA A 171 -12.06 0.39 4.25
CA ALA A 171 -11.55 1.11 5.42
C ALA A 171 -10.70 0.22 6.33
N ALA A 172 -11.08 -1.04 6.53
CA ALA A 172 -10.30 -1.96 7.36
C ALA A 172 -8.91 -2.19 6.78
N SER A 173 -8.83 -2.64 5.53
CA SER A 173 -7.54 -2.93 4.87
C SER A 173 -6.72 -1.65 4.68
N ASN A 174 -7.36 -0.55 4.27
CA ASN A 174 -6.68 0.72 4.00
C ASN A 174 -6.13 1.35 5.30
N ASN A 175 -6.98 1.56 6.30
CA ASN A 175 -6.61 2.34 7.47
C ASN A 175 -5.64 1.56 8.36
N LEU A 176 -5.86 0.26 8.58
CA LEU A 176 -4.92 -0.56 9.37
C LEU A 176 -3.56 -0.71 8.66
N SER A 177 -3.52 -0.72 7.33
CA SER A 177 -2.25 -0.69 6.59
C SER A 177 -1.54 0.66 6.70
N PHE A 178 -2.29 1.78 6.70
CA PHE A 178 -1.73 3.10 6.97
C PHE A 178 -1.15 3.20 8.38
N GLN A 179 -1.85 2.64 9.37
CA GLN A 179 -1.36 2.57 10.76
C GLN A 179 -0.11 1.70 10.91
N TRP A 180 -0.04 0.59 10.17
CA TRP A 180 1.18 -0.22 10.08
C TRP A 180 2.35 0.59 9.50
N VAL A 181 2.11 1.37 8.43
CA VAL A 181 3.15 2.25 7.86
C VAL A 181 3.57 3.35 8.84
N ALA A 182 2.60 3.96 9.51
CA ALA A 182 2.79 5.04 10.46
C ALA A 182 3.37 4.60 11.82
N SER A 183 3.45 3.29 12.07
CA SER A 183 3.81 2.65 13.34
C SER A 183 2.83 2.82 14.50
N THR A 184 1.61 3.27 14.24
CA THR A 184 0.53 3.28 15.24
C THR A 184 -0.13 1.90 15.40
N PHE A 185 0.24 0.92 14.54
CA PHE A 185 -0.10 -0.51 14.67
C PHE A 185 1.09 -1.40 14.24
N ALA A 186 2.31 -1.02 14.63
CA ALA A 186 3.54 -1.79 14.37
C ALA A 186 4.65 -1.36 15.32
N ASN A 187 5.67 -2.19 15.52
CA ASN A 187 6.80 -1.88 16.42
C ASN A 187 7.79 -0.84 15.86
N LYS A 188 7.74 -0.54 14.56
CA LYS A 188 8.62 0.45 13.92
C LYS A 188 7.94 1.07 12.70
N PRO A 189 8.28 2.31 12.32
CA PRO A 189 7.76 2.92 11.09
C PRO A 189 8.28 2.19 9.87
N TYR A 190 7.41 2.00 8.88
CA TYR A 190 7.83 1.55 7.56
C TYR A 190 8.26 2.75 6.72
N PHE A 191 9.46 2.69 6.15
CA PHE A 191 9.97 3.63 5.16
C PHE A 191 10.86 2.89 4.16
N PHE A 192 11.37 3.61 3.17
CA PHE A 192 12.18 3.06 2.08
C PHE A 192 13.28 4.04 1.67
N ASN A 193 14.31 3.53 1.00
CA ASN A 193 15.34 4.34 0.34
C ASN A 193 15.22 4.22 -1.19
N LEU A 194 16.02 5.00 -1.91
CA LEU A 194 16.01 5.00 -3.37
C LEU A 194 16.38 3.63 -3.96
N GLU A 195 17.32 2.90 -3.35
CA GLU A 195 17.70 1.55 -3.80
C GLU A 195 16.51 0.58 -3.76
N ASN A 196 15.73 0.59 -2.68
CA ASN A 196 14.52 -0.22 -2.57
C ASN A 196 13.51 0.14 -3.66
N LEU A 197 13.27 1.44 -3.86
CA LEU A 197 12.38 1.94 -4.90
C LEU A 197 12.84 1.48 -6.28
N GLN A 198 14.12 1.64 -6.62
CA GLN A 198 14.70 1.21 -7.89
C GLN A 198 14.58 -0.30 -8.12
N LYS A 199 14.82 -1.10 -7.07
CA LYS A 199 14.75 -2.56 -7.15
C LYS A 199 13.34 -3.06 -7.47
N PHE A 200 12.31 -2.51 -6.82
CA PHE A 200 10.96 -3.05 -6.91
C PHE A 200 10.06 -2.29 -7.89
N ALA A 201 10.35 -1.03 -8.20
CA ALA A 201 9.64 -0.29 -9.24
C ALA A 201 10.24 -0.50 -10.64
N GLY A 202 11.55 -0.71 -10.75
CA GLY A 202 12.21 -0.93 -12.04
C GLY A 202 11.89 0.19 -13.04
N MET A 203 11.41 -0.19 -14.22
CA MET A 203 11.03 0.74 -15.30
C MET A 203 9.57 1.22 -15.20
N GLU A 204 8.78 0.69 -14.26
CA GLU A 204 7.37 1.05 -14.09
C GLU A 204 7.18 2.44 -13.46
N ALA A 205 8.22 3.02 -12.86
CA ALA A 205 8.20 4.37 -12.31
C ALA A 205 9.53 5.10 -12.53
N PRO A 206 9.53 6.45 -12.58
CA PRO A 206 10.75 7.24 -12.70
C PRO A 206 11.52 7.24 -11.38
N CYS A 207 12.49 6.35 -11.24
CA CYS A 207 13.23 6.11 -9.99
C CYS A 207 14.70 6.57 -10.06
N ASP A 208 15.04 7.49 -10.96
CA ASP A 208 16.38 8.08 -11.00
C ASP A 208 16.64 8.99 -9.79
N TYR A 209 17.91 9.15 -9.42
CA TYR A 209 18.28 9.95 -8.26
C TYR A 209 17.93 11.43 -8.43
N HIS A 210 18.06 12.00 -9.63
CA HIS A 210 17.90 13.45 -9.84
C HIS A 210 16.47 13.90 -9.51
N ASN A 211 15.50 13.08 -9.88
CA ASN A 211 14.07 13.32 -9.66
C ASN A 211 13.52 12.75 -8.35
N ASN A 212 14.35 12.13 -7.51
CA ASN A 212 13.93 11.47 -6.27
C ASN A 212 14.96 11.64 -5.13
N LYS A 213 15.63 12.80 -5.08
CA LYS A 213 16.74 13.07 -4.15
C LYS A 213 16.35 12.89 -2.68
N CYS A 214 15.08 13.11 -2.33
CA CYS A 214 14.57 12.95 -0.97
C CYS A 214 14.66 11.51 -0.44
N PHE A 215 14.82 10.51 -1.32
CA PHE A 215 15.04 9.10 -0.98
C PHE A 215 16.52 8.68 -1.04
N GLY A 216 17.42 9.60 -1.38
CA GLY A 216 18.84 9.34 -1.48
C GLY A 216 19.49 9.14 -0.11
N GLY A 217 20.34 8.12 -0.01
CA GLY A 217 21.07 7.79 1.22
C GLY A 217 20.98 6.29 1.55
N SER A 218 21.78 5.86 2.52
CA SER A 218 21.59 4.53 3.10
C SER A 218 20.28 4.46 3.90
N TYR A 219 19.82 3.26 4.19
CA TYR A 219 18.62 3.06 5.01
C TYR A 219 18.80 3.69 6.41
N ASP A 220 19.98 3.56 7.00
CA ASP A 220 20.30 4.07 8.33
C ASP A 220 20.39 5.60 8.36
N ASP A 221 21.00 6.22 7.34
CA ASP A 221 21.06 7.69 7.23
C ASP A 221 19.65 8.30 7.13
N LEU A 222 18.78 7.65 6.34
CA LEU A 222 17.39 8.07 6.23
C LEU A 222 16.61 7.82 7.52
N ALA A 223 16.89 6.74 8.25
CA ALA A 223 16.29 6.49 9.55
C ALA A 223 16.60 7.65 10.51
N LEU A 224 17.87 8.05 10.62
CA LEU A 224 18.30 9.17 11.47
C LEU A 224 17.68 10.49 11.03
N LYS A 225 17.56 10.72 9.72
CA LYS A 225 16.95 11.95 9.16
C LYS A 225 15.45 12.01 9.40
N LEU A 226 14.75 10.89 9.21
CA LEU A 226 13.30 10.80 9.34
C LEU A 226 12.85 10.60 10.78
N PHE A 227 13.70 10.08 11.67
CA PHE A 227 13.34 9.76 13.04
C PHE A 227 14.45 10.19 14.01
N PRO A 228 14.89 11.46 14.00
CA PRO A 228 16.04 11.92 14.77
C PRO A 228 15.85 11.79 16.30
N ASN A 229 14.59 11.72 16.74
CA ASN A 229 14.20 11.64 18.14
C ASN A 229 13.78 10.22 18.57
N SER A 230 13.82 9.23 17.68
CA SER A 230 13.53 7.86 18.10
C SER A 230 14.69 7.38 18.95
N GLU A 231 14.41 6.93 20.18
CA GLU A 231 15.39 6.12 20.92
C GLU A 231 15.79 4.96 20.01
N ALA A 232 17.09 4.83 19.72
CA ALA A 232 17.58 3.73 18.91
C ALA A 232 17.12 2.42 19.56
N ALA A 233 16.23 1.71 18.88
CA ALA A 233 15.69 0.43 19.32
C ALA A 233 16.79 -0.64 19.39
#